data_AF-A0A7S2MRH8-F1
#
_entry.id   AF-A0A7S2MRH8-F1
#
_cell.length_a   1.000
_cell.length_b   1.000
_cell.length_c   1.000
_cell.angle_alpha   90.00
_cell.angle_beta   90.00
_cell.angle_gamma   90.00
#
_symmetry.space_group_name_H-M   'P 1'
#
loop_
_entity.id
_entity.type
_entity.pdbx_description
1 polymer ?
#
loop_
_entity_poly.entity_id
_entity_poly.type
_entity_poly.pdbx_seq_one_letter_code
_entity_poly.pdbx_strand_id
1 'polypeptide(L)'
;RCLKVDPRQRAAYINLIGSLERNEPQGWYDDVQELAAGAVKNAIWYNRWQRPPHFVPSLLAKPWHDPQSVPLAVALEENAVTIRAEYDAYIERLANRKDWDDSDKTPGPGDVGQRDGALHDGGLRKSGHWREVP
;
A
#
# COMPACT_ATOMS: atom_id res chain seq x y z
N ARG A 1 -12.62 7.40 33.75
CA ARG A 1 -12.89 6.05 33.21
C ARG A 1 -12.27 5.98 31.82
N CYS A 2 -11.18 5.24 31.66
CA CYS A 2 -10.52 5.05 30.38
C CYS A 2 -11.30 3.97 29.62
N LEU A 3 -11.86 4.29 28.45
CA LEU A 3 -12.32 3.26 27.53
C LEU A 3 -11.05 2.51 27.09
N LYS A 4 -10.91 1.25 27.50
CA LYS A 4 -9.95 0.34 26.87
C LYS A 4 -10.45 0.19 25.44
N VAL A 5 -9.85 0.91 24.50
CA VAL A 5 -10.33 0.89 23.12
C VAL A 5 -9.88 -0.42 22.52
N ASP A 6 -10.87 -1.24 22.19
CA ASP A 6 -10.68 -2.53 21.56
C ASP A 6 -9.88 -2.31 20.26
N PRO A 7 -8.71 -2.96 20.08
CA PRO A 7 -7.97 -2.92 18.82
C PRO A 7 -8.85 -3.21 17.59
N ARG A 8 -9.97 -3.92 17.76
CA ARG A 8 -10.98 -4.17 16.72
C ARG A 8 -11.64 -2.91 16.15
N GLN A 9 -11.63 -1.79 16.86
CA GLN A 9 -12.24 -0.53 16.39
C GLN A 9 -11.30 0.29 15.48
N ARG A 10 -10.01 -0.07 15.35
CA ARG A 10 -9.06 0.66 14.48
C ARG A 10 -9.54 0.74 13.03
N ALA A 11 -10.08 -0.35 12.49
CA ALA A 11 -10.60 -0.38 11.12
C ALA A 11 -11.77 0.60 10.93
N ALA A 12 -12.62 0.80 11.96
CA ALA A 12 -13.71 1.75 11.90
C ALA A 12 -13.22 3.20 11.80
N TYR A 13 -12.19 3.58 12.58
CA TYR A 13 -11.57 4.90 12.48
C TYR A 13 -10.97 5.15 11.09
N ILE A 14 -10.25 4.16 10.54
CA ILE A 14 -9.67 4.25 9.19
C ILE A 14 -10.75 4.45 8.14
N ASN A 15 -11.78 3.60 8.16
CA ASN A 15 -12.84 3.60 7.17
C ASN A 15 -13.71 4.85 7.23
N LEU A 16 -13.99 5.35 8.44
CA LEU A 16 -14.76 6.58 8.63
C LEU A 16 -13.97 7.79 8.13
N ILE A 17 -12.71 7.93 8.56
CA ILE A 17 -11.84 9.02 8.10
C ILE A 17 -11.68 8.97 6.58
N GLY A 18 -11.40 7.81 6.00
CA GLY A 18 -11.28 7.66 4.55
C GLY A 18 -12.59 7.93 3.80
N SER A 19 -13.76 7.70 4.43
CA SER A 19 -15.05 8.09 3.87
C SER A 19 -15.29 9.60 3.93
N LEU A 20 -14.92 10.26 5.02
CA LEU A 20 -15.02 11.72 5.15
C LEU A 20 -14.10 12.43 4.16
N GLU A 21 -12.84 11.99 4.05
CA GLU A 21 -11.86 12.57 3.12
C GLU A 21 -12.24 12.40 1.64
N ARG A 22 -13.01 11.35 1.28
CA ARG A 22 -13.44 11.12 -0.11
C ARG A 22 -14.73 11.82 -0.50
N ASN A 23 -15.66 11.96 0.44
CA ASN A 23 -16.98 12.54 0.17
C ASN A 23 -17.06 14.02 0.52
N GLU A 24 -16.10 14.52 1.30
CA GLU A 24 -15.96 15.92 1.70
C GLU A 24 -17.28 16.61 2.12
N PRO A 25 -18.09 16.01 3.02
CA PRO A 25 -19.28 16.68 3.53
C PRO A 25 -18.93 18.00 4.21
N GLN A 26 -19.90 18.89 4.41
CA GLN A 26 -19.65 20.14 5.12
C GLN A 26 -19.06 19.87 6.52
N GLY A 27 -17.91 20.49 6.82
CA GLY A 27 -17.20 20.31 8.10
C GLY A 27 -16.26 19.11 8.16
N TRP A 28 -16.11 18.33 7.07
CA TRP A 28 -15.34 17.08 7.07
C TRP A 28 -13.92 17.20 7.63
N TYR A 29 -13.24 18.33 7.38
CA TYR A 29 -11.85 18.50 7.78
C TYR A 29 -11.74 18.50 9.31
N ASP A 30 -12.59 19.26 9.98
CA ASP A 30 -12.60 19.35 11.44
C ASP A 30 -13.01 18.01 12.06
N ASP A 31 -14.01 17.34 11.47
CA ASP A 31 -14.44 16.00 11.90
C ASP A 31 -13.31 14.97 11.80
N VAL A 32 -12.53 15.00 10.70
CA VAL A 32 -11.36 14.13 10.51
C VAL A 32 -10.29 14.41 11.56
N GLN A 33 -10.01 15.69 11.84
CA GLN A 33 -9.02 16.07 12.85
C GLN A 33 -9.45 15.65 14.26
N GLU A 34 -10.73 15.79 14.60
CA GLU A 34 -11.29 15.37 15.87
C GLU A 34 -11.21 13.85 16.04
N LEU A 35 -11.65 13.09 15.03
CA LEU A 35 -11.57 11.63 15.02
C LEU A 35 -10.13 11.13 15.18
N ALA A 36 -9.19 11.74 14.45
CA ALA A 36 -7.78 11.37 14.53
C ALA A 36 -7.17 11.71 15.89
N ALA A 37 -7.52 12.85 16.49
CA ALA A 37 -7.13 13.18 17.86
C ALA A 37 -7.71 12.19 18.88
N GLY A 38 -8.97 11.77 18.69
CA GLY A 38 -9.61 10.72 19.47
C GLY A 38 -8.88 9.38 19.35
N ALA A 39 -8.47 8.97 18.15
CA ALA A 39 -7.71 7.75 17.93
C ALA A 39 -6.34 7.76 18.63
N VAL A 40 -5.62 8.88 18.61
CA VAL A 40 -4.34 9.04 19.31
C VAL A 40 -4.52 8.95 20.82
N LYS A 41 -5.52 9.66 21.38
CA LYS A 41 -5.84 9.61 22.81
C LYS A 41 -6.11 8.18 23.30
N ASN A 42 -6.58 7.32 22.41
CA ASN A 42 -6.92 5.93 22.67
C ASN A 42 -5.82 4.95 22.25
N ALA A 43 -4.61 5.42 21.96
CA ALA A 43 -3.45 4.63 21.56
C ALA A 43 -3.70 3.73 20.32
N ILE A 44 -4.64 4.11 19.46
CA ILE A 44 -4.85 3.44 18.16
C ILE A 44 -3.70 3.78 17.22
N TRP A 45 -3.27 5.05 17.24
CA TRP A 45 -2.17 5.61 16.46
C TRP A 45 -1.24 6.45 17.33
N TYR A 46 -0.01 6.64 16.88
CA TYR A 46 1.00 7.46 17.55
C TYR A 46 0.70 8.97 17.45
N ASN A 47 0.32 9.41 16.26
CA ASN A 47 -0.05 10.80 16.00
C ASN A 47 -1.20 10.83 14.98
N ARG A 48 -1.86 11.99 14.86
CA ARG A 48 -3.07 12.14 14.03
C ARG A 48 -2.81 12.04 12.52
N TRP A 49 -1.55 12.19 12.10
CA TRP A 49 -1.13 12.20 10.69
C TRP A 49 -0.72 10.82 10.19
N GLN A 50 -0.22 9.95 11.07
CA GLN A 50 0.22 8.60 10.75
C GLN A 50 -0.88 7.61 11.15
N ARG A 51 -1.65 7.18 10.15
CA ARG A 51 -2.88 6.41 10.36
C ARG A 51 -2.80 4.97 9.81
N PRO A 52 -1.74 4.18 10.12
CA PRO A 52 -1.58 2.86 9.51
C PRO A 52 -2.61 1.87 10.08
N PRO A 53 -3.02 0.87 9.28
CA PRO A 53 -3.88 -0.23 9.75
C PRO A 53 -3.19 -1.12 10.80
N HIS A 54 -1.86 -1.26 10.69
CA HIS A 54 -1.04 -2.01 11.63
C HIS A 54 0.02 -1.08 12.21
N PHE A 55 -0.10 -0.80 13.51
CA PHE A 55 0.79 0.10 14.22
C PHE A 55 1.69 -0.69 15.18
N VAL A 56 3.00 -0.40 15.15
CA VAL A 56 4.02 -0.97 16.04
C VAL A 56 4.59 0.16 16.92
N PRO A 57 4.26 0.22 18.22
CA PRO A 57 4.61 1.35 19.07
C PRO A 57 6.11 1.63 19.27
N SER A 58 6.96 0.61 19.09
CA SER A 58 8.40 0.75 19.27
C SER A 58 9.11 1.44 18.09
N LEU A 59 8.42 1.65 16.96
CA LEU A 59 8.99 2.32 15.80
C LEU A 59 8.81 3.83 15.94
N LEU A 60 9.91 4.56 15.75
CA LEU A 60 9.87 6.02 15.72
C LEU A 60 9.16 6.50 14.46
N ALA A 61 8.06 7.24 14.66
CA ALA A 61 7.32 7.87 13.58
C ALA A 61 7.95 9.22 13.20
N LYS A 62 8.39 9.36 11.95
CA LYS A 62 8.83 10.64 11.36
C LYS A 62 8.24 10.77 9.95
N PRO A 63 7.85 11.99 9.52
CA PRO A 63 7.41 12.21 8.14
C PRO A 63 8.56 12.10 7.13
N TRP A 64 9.78 12.40 7.57
CA TRP A 64 11.00 12.34 6.77
C TRP A 64 12.09 11.60 7.54
N HIS A 65 12.84 10.77 6.82
CA HIS A 65 13.97 10.00 7.34
C HIS A 65 15.25 10.42 6.64
N ASP A 66 16.37 10.39 7.36
CA ASP A 66 17.69 10.55 6.76
C ASP A 66 18.03 9.26 5.99
N PRO A 67 18.29 9.31 4.68
CA PRO A 67 18.63 8.13 3.89
C PRO A 67 19.83 7.36 4.46
N GLN A 68 20.82 8.06 5.02
CA GLN A 68 22.02 7.45 5.59
C GLN A 68 21.74 6.66 6.87
N SER A 69 20.58 6.89 7.50
CA SER A 69 20.14 6.15 8.69
C SER A 69 19.41 4.83 8.37
N VAL A 70 19.12 4.57 7.09
CA VAL A 70 18.37 3.39 6.64
C VAL A 70 19.29 2.53 5.78
N PRO A 71 19.83 1.40 6.28
CA PRO A 71 20.80 0.58 5.56
C PRO A 71 20.35 0.14 4.17
N LEU A 72 19.05 -0.11 3.98
CA LEU A 72 18.49 -0.44 2.68
C LEU A 72 18.58 0.72 1.69
N ALA A 73 18.39 1.97 2.12
CA ALA A 73 18.50 3.13 1.25
C ALA A 73 19.95 3.29 0.76
N VAL A 74 20.93 3.15 1.66
CA VAL A 74 22.36 3.15 1.31
C VAL A 74 22.68 2.06 0.28
N ALA A 75 22.25 0.81 0.52
CA ALA A 75 22.48 -0.29 -0.41
C ALA A 75 21.82 -0.06 -1.78
N LEU A 76 20.63 0.54 -1.83
CA LEU A 76 19.95 0.88 -3.08
C LEU A 76 20.70 1.98 -3.85
N GLU A 77 21.22 2.99 -3.16
CA GLU A 77 22.02 4.07 -3.76
C GLU A 77 23.35 3.53 -4.33
N GLU A 78 24.05 2.69 -3.58
CA GLU A 78 25.30 2.03 -4.02
C GLU A 78 25.10 1.16 -5.27
N ASN A 79 23.91 0.57 -5.43
CA ASN A 79 23.59 -0.34 -6.54
C ASN A 79 22.69 0.29 -7.62
N ALA A 80 22.46 1.61 -7.57
CA ALA A 80 21.50 2.28 -8.44
C ALA A 80 21.79 2.06 -9.94
N VAL A 81 23.06 2.05 -10.33
CA VAL A 81 23.49 1.81 -11.72
C VAL A 81 23.14 0.38 -12.16
N THR A 82 23.41 -0.61 -11.32
CA THR A 82 23.09 -2.02 -11.58
C THR A 82 21.59 -2.23 -11.72
N ILE A 83 20.81 -1.72 -10.77
CA ILE A 83 19.34 -1.81 -10.77
C ILE A 83 18.79 -1.19 -12.05
N ARG A 84 19.34 -0.04 -12.47
CA ARG A 84 18.92 0.63 -13.70
C ARG A 84 19.24 -0.21 -14.94
N ALA A 85 20.44 -0.77 -15.03
CA ALA A 85 20.85 -1.59 -16.16
C ALA A 85 19.99 -2.86 -16.28
N GLU A 86 19.66 -3.51 -15.16
CA GLU A 86 18.75 -4.68 -15.15
C GLU A 86 17.34 -4.30 -15.63
N TYR A 87 16.82 -3.16 -15.18
CA TYR A 87 15.52 -2.66 -15.63
C TYR A 87 15.53 -2.35 -17.13
N ASP A 88 16.53 -1.64 -17.64
CA ASP A 88 16.62 -1.29 -19.05
C ASP A 88 16.73 -2.56 -19.93
N ALA A 89 17.52 -3.55 -19.51
CA ALA A 89 17.61 -4.85 -20.18
C ALA A 89 16.28 -5.62 -20.15
N TYR A 90 15.52 -5.55 -19.04
CA TYR A 90 14.19 -6.14 -18.96
C TYR A 90 13.21 -5.49 -19.95
N ILE A 91 13.22 -4.15 -20.05
CA ILE A 91 12.38 -3.41 -21.01
C ILE A 91 12.78 -3.73 -22.46
N GLU A 92 14.07 -3.77 -22.78
CA GLU A 92 14.54 -4.15 -24.12
C GLU A 92 14.10 -5.58 -24.48
N ARG A 93 14.21 -6.51 -23.53
CA ARG A 93 13.72 -7.88 -23.72
C ARG A 93 12.22 -7.93 -23.96
N LEU A 94 11.42 -7.13 -23.25
CA LEU A 94 9.97 -7.05 -23.48
C LEU A 94 9.66 -6.49 -24.87
N ALA A 95 10.31 -5.40 -25.28
CA ALA A 95 10.10 -4.78 -26.58
C ALA A 95 10.44 -5.71 -27.76
N ASN A 96 11.43 -6.59 -27.57
CA ASN A 96 11.90 -7.52 -28.60
C ASN A 96 11.32 -8.94 -28.46
N ARG A 97 10.36 -9.15 -27.56
CA ARG A 97 9.75 -10.45 -27.30
C ARG A 97 8.84 -10.83 -28.48
N LYS A 98 9.23 -11.83 -29.27
CA LYS A 98 8.48 -12.29 -30.46
C LYS A 98 7.36 -13.29 -30.13
N ASP A 99 7.37 -13.84 -28.92
CA ASP A 99 6.40 -14.78 -28.35
C ASP A 99 5.38 -14.08 -27.44
N TRP A 100 5.41 -12.76 -27.34
CA TRP A 100 4.33 -12.00 -26.72
C TRP A 100 3.17 -11.94 -27.71
N ASP A 101 2.25 -12.88 -27.56
CA ASP A 101 0.97 -12.81 -28.26
C ASP A 101 0.21 -11.59 -27.73
N ASP A 102 0.00 -10.57 -28.58
CA ASP A 102 -0.85 -9.41 -28.27
C ASP A 102 -2.32 -9.81 -27.97
N SER A 103 -2.68 -11.08 -28.14
CA SER A 103 -3.93 -11.65 -27.63
C SER A 103 -3.90 -11.94 -26.12
N ASP A 104 -2.73 -11.93 -25.49
CA ASP A 104 -2.57 -12.01 -24.04
C ASP A 104 -3.04 -10.68 -23.43
N LYS A 105 -4.32 -10.66 -23.04
CA LYS A 105 -5.00 -9.54 -22.35
C LYS A 105 -4.45 -9.29 -20.94
N THR A 106 -3.26 -9.81 -20.63
CA THR A 106 -2.57 -9.60 -19.36
C THR A 106 -2.05 -8.16 -19.35
N PRO A 107 -2.63 -7.28 -18.52
CA PRO A 107 -2.41 -5.86 -18.65
C PRO A 107 -0.97 -5.47 -18.27
N GLY A 108 -0.41 -4.49 -18.98
CA GLY A 108 0.93 -3.99 -18.71
C GLY A 108 1.04 -3.25 -17.36
N PRO A 109 2.27 -2.92 -16.90
CA PRO A 109 2.50 -2.15 -15.68
C PRO A 109 1.99 -0.70 -15.86
N GLY A 110 0.67 -0.51 -15.71
CA GLY A 110 -0.04 0.75 -15.99
C GLY A 110 -1.55 0.59 -16.17
N ASP A 111 -2.02 -0.60 -16.52
CA ASP A 111 -3.43 -0.88 -16.82
C ASP A 111 -4.29 -1.28 -15.61
N VAL A 112 -3.73 -1.21 -14.39
CA VAL A 112 -4.42 -1.60 -13.15
C VAL A 112 -5.51 -0.62 -12.68
N GLY A 113 -5.67 0.53 -13.34
CA GLY A 113 -6.56 1.60 -12.89
C GLY A 113 -8.05 1.46 -13.25
N GLN A 114 -8.44 0.53 -14.14
CA GLN A 114 -9.81 0.52 -14.69
C GLN A 114 -10.49 -0.86 -14.76
N ARG A 115 -10.38 -1.72 -13.74
CA ARG A 115 -11.21 -2.96 -13.70
C ARG A 115 -11.77 -3.33 -12.32
N ASP A 116 -13.04 -3.72 -12.34
CA ASP A 116 -13.67 -4.54 -11.31
C ASP A 116 -13.01 -5.93 -11.30
N GLY A 117 -12.50 -6.36 -10.13
CA GLY A 117 -11.90 -7.67 -9.92
C GLY A 117 -10.48 -7.79 -10.42
N ALA A 118 -9.51 -7.32 -9.61
CA ALA A 118 -8.09 -7.45 -9.86
C ALA A 118 -7.68 -8.90 -10.18
N LEU A 119 -7.18 -9.08 -11.41
CA LEU A 119 -6.81 -10.31 -12.13
C LEU A 119 -5.67 -11.15 -11.53
N HIS A 120 -5.37 -11.06 -10.23
CA HIS A 120 -4.26 -11.81 -9.64
C HIS A 120 -4.53 -13.33 -9.53
N ASP A 121 -5.80 -13.75 -9.50
CA ASP A 121 -6.17 -15.17 -9.28
C ASP A 121 -6.59 -15.92 -10.55
N GLY A 122 -6.85 -15.21 -11.65
CA GLY A 122 -7.39 -15.80 -12.88
C GLY A 122 -6.41 -16.71 -13.62
N GLY A 123 -5.11 -16.40 -13.55
CA GLY A 123 -4.04 -17.20 -14.18
C GLY A 123 -3.80 -18.54 -13.49
N LEU A 124 -3.90 -18.57 -12.15
CA LEU A 124 -3.68 -19.78 -11.35
C LEU A 124 -4.71 -20.87 -11.65
N ARG A 125 -5.98 -20.50 -11.85
CA ARG A 125 -7.03 -21.45 -12.27
C ARG A 125 -6.86 -21.97 -13.69
N LYS A 126 -6.44 -21.11 -14.63
CA LYS A 126 -6.27 -21.50 -16.05
C LYS A 126 -5.05 -22.40 -16.28
N SER A 127 -4.00 -22.26 -15.46
CA SER A 127 -2.79 -23.07 -15.56
C SER A 127 -2.99 -24.54 -15.14
N GLY A 128 -4.13 -24.90 -14.53
CA GLY A 128 -4.39 -26.25 -14.03
C GLY A 128 -3.52 -26.67 -12.83
N HIS A 129 -2.63 -25.79 -12.35
CA HIS A 129 -1.74 -26.07 -11.22
C HIS A 129 -2.36 -25.79 -9.85
N TRP A 130 -3.56 -25.20 -9.82
CA TRP A 130 -4.27 -24.97 -8.57
C TRP A 130 -5.15 -26.17 -8.22
N ARG A 131 -4.92 -26.76 -7.03
CA ARG A 131 -5.83 -27.70 -6.37
C ARG A 131 -6.10 -27.20 -4.96
N GLU A 132 -7.38 -27.12 -4.61
CA GLU A 132 -7.79 -26.93 -3.22
C GLU A 132 -7.43 -28.21 -2.46
N VAL A 133 -6.56 -28.08 -1.45
CA VAL A 133 -6.22 -29.18 -0.55
C VAL A 133 -7.23 -29.11 0.60
N PRO A 134 -7.96 -30.20 0.91
CA PRO A 134 -8.94 -30.20 2.01
C PRO A 134 -8.28 -29.98 3.38
#